data_AF-A0A941CLM2-F1
#
_entry.id   AF-A0A941CLM2-F1
#
_cell.length_a   1.000
_cell.length_b   1.000
_cell.length_c   1.000
_cell.angle_alpha   90.00
_cell.angle_beta   90.00
_cell.angle_gamma   90.00
#
_symmetry.space_group_name_H-M   'P 1'
#
loop_
_entity.id
_entity.type
_entity.pdbx_description
1 polymer ?
#
loop_
_entity_poly.entity_id
_entity_poly.type
_entity_poly.pdbx_seq_one_letter_code
_entity_poly.pdbx_strand_id
1 'polypeptide(L)'
;MKKVIGSLALIAALSSCNSVKNMSTSNVSDAATLLSSLSSNSTVQQVASLFSLLDTNNDEAISSTEAIGSVAENFNVLDSDNNSSLNLTELQGILSLL
;
A
#
# COMPACT_ATOMS: atom_id res chain seq x y z
N MET A 1 -28.91 1.49 -53.35
CA MET A 1 -28.72 1.12 -51.93
C MET A 1 -27.28 0.64 -51.75
N LYS A 2 -26.53 1.35 -50.89
CA LYS A 2 -25.43 0.92 -50.02
C LYS A 2 -24.44 -0.14 -50.56
N LYS A 3 -23.17 0.25 -50.74
CA LYS A 3 -22.00 -0.42 -50.15
C LYS A 3 -20.76 0.44 -50.39
N VAL A 4 -20.38 1.16 -49.34
CA VAL A 4 -19.19 2.01 -49.29
C VAL A 4 -17.99 1.09 -49.09
N ILE A 5 -17.04 1.18 -50.01
CA ILE A 5 -15.70 0.63 -49.89
C ILE A 5 -14.96 1.51 -48.89
N GLY A 6 -14.39 0.90 -47.85
CA GLY A 6 -13.69 1.62 -46.80
C GLY A 6 -12.81 0.67 -46.01
N SER A 7 -11.68 0.29 -46.60
CA SER A 7 -10.54 -0.25 -45.89
C SER A 7 -10.11 0.75 -44.83
N LEU A 8 -10.24 0.39 -43.55
CA LEU A 8 -9.52 1.09 -42.48
C LEU A 8 -9.02 0.04 -41.49
N ALA A 9 -7.90 -0.57 -41.86
CA ALA A 9 -6.99 -1.12 -40.87
C ALA A 9 -6.46 0.06 -40.05
N LEU A 10 -6.83 0.12 -38.77
CA LEU A 10 -6.15 0.99 -37.80
C LEU A 10 -5.84 0.16 -36.55
N ILE A 11 -4.71 -0.52 -36.67
CA ILE A 11 -3.60 -0.59 -35.72
C ILE A 11 -3.99 -0.53 -34.24
N ALA A 12 -3.63 -1.62 -33.55
CA ALA A 12 -3.61 -1.78 -32.10
C ALA A 12 -3.23 -0.51 -31.33
N ALA A 13 -4.18 0.03 -30.59
CA ALA A 13 -3.88 0.91 -29.46
C ALA A 13 -3.59 0.04 -28.24
N LEU A 14 -2.41 -0.60 -28.22
CA LEU A 14 -1.73 -0.96 -26.99
C LEU A 14 -1.12 0.33 -26.41
N SER A 15 -1.97 1.20 -25.88
CA SER A 15 -1.51 2.43 -25.26
C SER A 15 -1.94 2.45 -23.81
N SER A 16 -0.94 2.20 -22.97
CA SER A 16 -0.84 2.67 -21.59
C SER A 16 -1.47 1.80 -20.50
N CYS A 17 -1.02 0.55 -20.40
CA CYS A 17 -0.69 0.03 -19.08
C CYS A 17 0.61 0.73 -18.62
N ASN A 18 0.51 1.87 -17.96
CA ASN A 18 1.64 2.41 -17.17
C ASN A 18 1.20 3.40 -16.08
N SER A 19 -0.03 3.27 -15.58
CA SER A 19 -0.45 3.93 -14.33
C SER A 19 -0.32 2.96 -13.16
N VAL A 20 0.77 2.20 -13.10
CA VAL A 20 1.22 1.69 -11.80
C VAL A 20 1.63 2.91 -11.01
N LYS A 21 0.67 3.32 -10.18
CA LYS A 21 0.72 4.34 -9.14
C LYS A 21 2.18 4.59 -8.76
N ASN A 22 2.61 5.84 -8.91
CA ASN A 22 3.80 6.41 -8.31
C ASN A 22 3.72 6.20 -6.79
N MET A 23 3.94 4.98 -6.34
CA MET A 23 4.15 4.63 -4.95
C MET A 23 5.58 5.02 -4.71
N SER A 24 5.80 6.13 -4.01
CA SER A 24 7.12 6.70 -3.76
C SER A 24 8.06 5.60 -3.25
N THR A 25 8.92 5.08 -4.14
CA THR A 25 9.75 3.90 -3.88
C THR A 25 10.69 4.12 -2.70
N SER A 26 11.00 5.38 -2.40
CA SER A 26 11.74 5.82 -1.22
C SER A 26 10.99 5.47 0.08
N ASN A 27 9.70 5.82 0.18
CA ASN A 27 8.89 5.59 1.39
C ASN A 27 8.73 4.09 1.67
N VAL A 28 8.57 3.27 0.62
CA VAL A 28 8.45 1.81 0.76
C VAL A 28 9.75 1.19 1.29
N SER A 29 10.90 1.65 0.80
CA SER A 29 12.21 1.14 1.22
C SER A 29 12.55 1.55 2.66
N ASP A 30 12.22 2.80 3.02
CA ASP A 30 12.40 3.33 4.38
C ASP A 30 11.47 2.61 5.37
N ALA A 31 10.20 2.41 5.00
CA ALA A 31 9.24 1.65 5.78
C ALA A 31 9.68 0.20 5.99
N ALA A 32 10.20 -0.47 4.96
CA ALA A 32 10.69 -1.84 5.07
C ALA A 32 11.92 -1.94 5.99
N THR A 33 12.84 -0.98 5.90
CA THR A 33 14.02 -0.90 6.77
C THR A 33 13.64 -0.69 8.23
N LEU A 34 12.71 0.24 8.47
CA LEU A 34 12.17 0.49 9.81
C LEU A 34 11.42 -0.72 10.35
N LEU A 35 10.55 -1.34 9.55
CA LEU A 35 9.81 -2.55 9.91
C LEU A 35 10.76 -3.70 10.30
N SER A 36 11.85 -3.90 9.55
CA SER A 36 12.86 -4.91 9.88
C SER A 36 13.67 -4.57 11.14
N SER A 37 13.66 -3.32 11.58
CA SER A 37 14.34 -2.87 12.80
C SER A 37 13.40 -2.85 14.02
N LEU A 38 12.09 -3.02 13.82
CA LEU A 38 11.13 -3.17 14.91
C LEU A 38 11.29 -4.53 15.60
N SER A 39 10.99 -4.53 16.88
CA SER A 39 10.92 -5.67 17.79
C SER A 39 9.75 -5.46 18.75
N SER A 40 9.31 -6.50 19.47
CA SER A 40 8.24 -6.43 20.47
C SER A 40 8.43 -5.39 21.58
N ASN A 41 9.66 -4.86 21.77
CA ASN A 41 9.97 -3.79 22.72
C ASN A 41 10.03 -2.38 22.09
N SER A 42 9.65 -2.23 20.82
CA SER A 42 9.70 -0.93 20.14
C SER A 42 8.73 0.06 20.76
N THR A 43 9.03 1.34 20.62
CA THR A 43 8.20 2.42 21.14
C THR A 43 7.07 2.77 20.18
N VAL A 44 6.01 3.38 20.71
CA VAL A 44 4.90 3.93 19.92
C VAL A 44 5.40 4.92 18.86
N GLN A 45 6.45 5.68 19.15
CA GLN A 45 7.05 6.64 18.22
C GLN A 45 7.70 5.96 17.01
N GLN A 46 8.29 4.78 17.18
CA GLN A 46 8.84 4.01 16.06
C GLN A 46 7.72 3.44 15.18
N VAL A 47 6.63 2.97 15.79
CA VAL A 47 5.44 2.54 15.06
C VAL A 47 4.76 3.71 14.35
N ALA A 48 4.67 4.88 14.98
CA ALA A 48 4.14 6.08 14.35
C ALA A 48 5.00 6.54 13.16
N SER A 49 6.33 6.37 13.25
CA SER A 49 7.22 6.66 12.12
C SER A 49 6.97 5.68 10.97
N LEU A 50 6.79 4.39 11.26
CA LEU A 50 6.38 3.41 10.25
C LEU A 50 5.01 3.76 9.66
N PHE A 51 4.04 4.13 10.50
CA PHE A 51 2.70 4.55 10.07
C PHE A 51 2.78 5.67 9.04
N SER A 52 3.49 6.77 9.34
CA SER A 52 3.64 7.89 8.42
C SER A 52 4.37 7.54 7.12
N LEU A 53 5.18 6.49 7.09
CA LEU A 53 5.84 6.02 5.87
C LEU A 53 4.92 5.14 5.01
N LEU A 54 4.01 4.39 5.64
CA LEU A 54 3.03 3.56 4.96
C LEU A 54 1.82 4.38 4.49
N ASP A 55 1.42 5.41 5.24
CA ASP A 55 0.29 6.32 4.94
C ASP A 55 0.65 7.26 3.77
N THR A 56 0.72 6.70 2.56
CA THR A 56 1.22 7.43 1.39
C THR A 56 0.24 8.48 0.88
N ASN A 57 -1.06 8.25 1.07
CA ASN A 57 -2.13 9.17 0.70
C ASN A 57 -2.44 10.20 1.82
N ASN A 58 -1.85 10.05 3.02
CA ASN A 58 -2.03 10.91 4.20
C ASN A 58 -3.51 11.01 4.62
N ASP A 59 -4.23 9.91 4.58
CA ASP A 59 -5.64 9.84 5.03
C ASP A 59 -5.78 9.36 6.48
N GLU A 60 -4.66 9.28 7.21
CA GLU A 60 -4.59 8.82 8.59
C GLU A 60 -5.01 7.34 8.74
N ALA A 61 -4.90 6.56 7.67
CA ALA A 61 -5.25 5.15 7.63
C ALA A 61 -4.35 4.35 6.66
N ILE A 62 -3.89 3.17 7.08
CA ILE A 62 -3.12 2.29 6.18
C ILE A 62 -4.08 1.35 5.46
N SER A 63 -4.26 1.54 4.16
CA SER A 63 -5.00 0.59 3.34
C SER A 63 -4.22 -0.71 3.10
N SER A 64 -4.91 -1.78 2.71
CA SER A 64 -4.26 -3.03 2.30
C SER A 64 -3.25 -2.87 1.14
N THR A 65 -3.41 -1.82 0.32
CA THR A 65 -2.47 -1.49 -0.76
C THR A 65 -1.24 -0.71 -0.30
N GLU A 66 -1.30 -0.12 0.88
CA GLU A 66 -0.20 0.65 1.51
C GLU A 66 0.59 -0.19 2.50
N ALA A 67 -0.04 -1.20 3.10
CA ALA A 67 0.62 -2.16 3.96
C ALA A 67 1.73 -2.93 3.20
N ILE A 68 2.85 -3.16 3.88
CA ILE A 68 3.99 -3.93 3.34
C ILE A 68 4.51 -4.94 4.37
N GLY A 69 5.24 -5.96 3.89
CA GLY A 69 5.91 -6.95 4.75
C GLY A 69 4.96 -7.57 5.78
N SER A 70 5.42 -7.70 7.02
CA SER A 70 4.64 -8.29 8.12
C SER A 70 3.36 -7.53 8.46
N VAL A 71 3.24 -6.23 8.11
CA VAL A 71 1.99 -5.49 8.26
C VAL A 71 0.95 -5.97 7.25
N ALA A 72 1.34 -6.22 5.99
CA ALA A 72 0.44 -6.76 4.97
C ALA A 72 0.07 -8.22 5.27
N GLU A 73 1.04 -9.03 5.70
CA GLU A 73 0.82 -10.44 6.05
C GLU A 73 -0.17 -10.61 7.21
N ASN A 74 -0.17 -9.67 8.15
CA ASN A 74 -1.02 -9.69 9.33
C ASN A 74 -2.14 -8.64 9.27
N PHE A 75 -2.44 -8.06 8.11
CA PHE A 75 -3.38 -6.95 7.99
C PHE A 75 -4.73 -7.25 8.64
N ASN A 76 -5.33 -8.40 8.33
CA ASN A 76 -6.60 -8.82 8.90
C ASN A 76 -6.54 -9.13 10.41
N VAL A 77 -5.35 -9.43 10.94
CA VAL A 77 -5.15 -9.65 12.38
C VAL A 77 -5.07 -8.31 13.11
N LEU A 78 -4.51 -7.29 12.45
CA LEU A 78 -4.36 -5.94 12.98
C LEU A 78 -5.66 -5.14 12.87
N ASP A 79 -6.39 -5.27 11.75
CA ASP A 79 -7.69 -4.64 11.47
C ASP A 79 -8.78 -5.23 12.37
N SER A 80 -8.83 -4.73 13.60
CA SER A 80 -9.65 -5.30 14.68
C SER A 80 -11.10 -4.84 14.57
N ASP A 81 -11.34 -3.65 14.01
CA ASP A 81 -12.68 -3.13 13.78
C ASP A 81 -13.26 -3.53 12.41
N ASN A 82 -12.46 -4.20 11.56
CA ASN A 82 -12.80 -4.71 10.23
C ASN A 82 -13.22 -3.60 9.26
N ASN A 83 -12.66 -2.39 9.40
CA ASN A 83 -12.96 -1.25 8.54
C ASN A 83 -12.17 -1.25 7.22
N SER A 84 -11.34 -2.29 6.97
CA SER A 84 -10.46 -2.45 5.81
C SER A 84 -9.28 -1.48 5.73
N SER A 85 -8.93 -0.87 6.86
CA SER A 85 -7.80 0.03 7.05
C SER A 85 -7.18 -0.17 8.43
N LEU A 86 -5.91 0.19 8.61
CA LEU A 86 -5.27 0.18 9.94
C LEU A 86 -5.07 1.61 10.43
N ASN A 87 -5.59 1.92 11.61
CA ASN A 87 -5.20 3.13 12.33
C ASN A 87 -3.90 2.90 13.15
N LEU A 88 -3.34 3.97 13.72
CA LEU A 88 -2.09 3.88 14.49
C LEU A 88 -2.17 2.93 15.69
N THR A 89 -3.33 2.79 16.33
CA THR A 89 -3.52 1.89 17.47
C THR A 89 -3.48 0.43 17.00
N GLU A 90 -4.14 0.14 15.89
CA GLU A 90 -4.13 -1.19 15.28
C GLU A 90 -2.73 -1.56 14.79
N LEU A 91 -2.02 -0.62 14.16
CA LEU A 91 -0.66 -0.86 13.69
C LEU A 91 0.31 -1.16 14.84
N GLN A 92 0.11 -0.61 16.04
CA GLN A 92 0.92 -0.98 17.23
C GLN A 92 0.81 -2.47 17.59
N GLY A 93 -0.29 -3.13 17.20
CA GLY A 93 -0.46 -4.56 17.32
C GLY A 93 0.65 -5.37 16.62
N ILE A 94 1.34 -4.80 15.62
CA ILE A 94 2.44 -5.46 14.91
C ILE A 94 3.57 -5.86 15.86
N LEU A 95 3.79 -5.12 16.95
CA LEU A 95 4.83 -5.42 17.93
C LEU A 95 4.59 -6.75 18.64
N SER A 96 3.33 -7.18 18.75
CA SER A 96 3.00 -8.48 19.36
C SER A 96 3.19 -9.66 18.40
N LEU A 97 3.49 -9.38 17.12
CA LEU A 97 3.66 -10.35 16.04
C LEU A 97 5.13 -10.50 15.61
N LEU A 98 6.04 -9.69 16.18
CA LEU A 98 7.49 -9.68 15.99
C LEU A 98 8.20 -10.40 17.15
#